data_AF-A0A401FSK3-F1
#
_entry.id   AF-A0A401FSK3-F1
#
_cell.length_a   1.000
_cell.length_b   1.000
_cell.length_c   1.000
_cell.angle_alpha   90.00
_cell.angle_beta   90.00
_cell.angle_gamma   90.00
#
_symmetry.space_group_name_H-M   'P 1'
#
loop_
_entity.id
_entity.type
_entity.pdbx_description
1 polymer ?
#
loop_
_entity_poly.entity_id
_entity_poly.type
_entity_poly.pdbx_seq_one_letter_code
_entity_poly.pdbx_strand_id
1 'polypeptide(L)'
;MLNLYTFVLDYRGGTYISQIKGLSPENAAEEWIKKKLDLQALGVRDYNVEDILTDVDRSEESPAPLCDLTNVWCMTFLLDDDLALVNIIKTNSR
;
A
#
# COMPACT_ATOMS: atom_id res chain seq x y z
N MET A 1 14.26 -7.69 -11.00
CA MET A 1 14.14 -8.92 -10.18
C MET A 1 12.91 -8.77 -9.29
N LEU A 2 12.13 -9.82 -9.10
CA LEU A 2 10.95 -9.81 -8.23
C LEU A 2 11.38 -9.79 -6.76
N ASN A 3 10.91 -8.82 -5.97
CA ASN A 3 11.25 -8.66 -4.55
C ASN A 3 10.00 -8.83 -3.68
N LEU A 4 10.18 -9.23 -2.42
CA LEU A 4 9.09 -9.33 -1.44
C LEU A 4 8.91 -7.97 -0.76
N TYR A 5 7.68 -7.46 -0.74
CA TYR A 5 7.32 -6.21 -0.07
C TYR A 5 6.31 -6.53 1.04
N THR A 6 6.50 -5.89 2.18
CA THR A 6 5.59 -5.91 3.33
C THR A 6 4.86 -4.59 3.38
N PHE A 7 3.54 -4.66 3.46
CA PHE A 7 2.66 -3.52 3.57
C PHE A 7 2.11 -3.49 4.98
N VAL A 8 2.31 -2.37 5.67
CA VAL A 8 1.75 -2.07 6.99
C VAL A 8 0.79 -0.91 6.80
N LEU A 9 -0.50 -1.23 6.76
CA LEU A 9 -1.60 -0.28 6.63
C LEU A 9 -2.09 0.11 8.04
N ASP A 10 -2.07 1.39 8.35
CA ASP A 10 -2.76 1.98 9.49
C ASP A 10 -4.03 2.66 9.01
N TYR A 11 -5.18 2.22 9.53
CA TYR A 11 -6.50 2.72 9.14
C TYR A 11 -7.52 2.56 10.28
N ARG A 12 -8.26 3.62 10.61
CA ARG A 12 -9.30 3.65 11.66
C ARG A 12 -8.87 3.03 13.01
N GLY A 13 -7.60 3.24 13.39
CA GLY A 13 -7.03 2.72 14.63
C GLY A 13 -6.65 1.24 14.62
N GLY A 14 -6.83 0.55 13.48
CA GLY A 14 -6.32 -0.79 13.24
C GLY A 14 -5.02 -0.78 12.44
N THR A 15 -4.23 -1.84 12.59
CA THR A 15 -3.03 -2.11 11.79
C THR A 15 -3.20 -3.42 11.04
N TYR A 16 -3.03 -3.38 9.73
CA TYR A 16 -3.24 -4.50 8.81
C TYR A 16 -1.95 -4.77 8.05
N ILE A 17 -1.46 -6.01 8.14
CA ILE A 17 -0.16 -6.38 7.58
C ILE A 17 -0.32 -7.50 6.57
N SER A 18 0.24 -7.32 5.39
CA SER A 18 0.32 -8.38 4.39
C SER A 18 1.56 -8.21 3.52
N GLN A 19 1.86 -9.24 2.73
CA GLN A 19 3.02 -9.24 1.85
C GLN A 19 2.62 -9.61 0.43
N ILE A 20 3.31 -8.99 -0.54
CA ILE A 20 3.22 -9.36 -1.95
C ILE A 20 4.58 -9.23 -2.62
N LYS A 21 4.76 -9.94 -3.73
CA LYS A 21 5.94 -9.82 -4.56
C LYS A 21 5.69 -8.80 -5.67
N GLY A 22 6.67 -7.93 -5.93
CA GLY A 22 6.60 -6.91 -6.98
C GLY A 22 7.96 -6.60 -7.60
N LEU A 23 7.96 -5.95 -8.76
CA LEU A 23 9.18 -5.59 -9.48
C LEU A 23 9.82 -4.30 -8.92
N SER A 24 8.99 -3.35 -8.51
CA SER A 24 9.33 -2.06 -7.90
C SER A 24 8.34 -1.76 -6.76
N PRO A 25 8.57 -0.72 -5.94
CA PRO A 25 7.61 -0.30 -4.92
C PRO A 25 6.24 0.05 -5.50
N GLU A 26 6.20 0.73 -6.64
CA GLU A 26 4.99 1.16 -7.33
C GLU A 26 4.21 -0.06 -7.86
N ASN A 27 4.90 -0.94 -8.58
CA ASN A 27 4.29 -2.19 -9.04
C ASN A 27 3.84 -3.08 -7.88
N ALA A 28 4.57 -3.12 -6.77
CA ALA A 28 4.16 -3.87 -5.59
C ALA A 28 2.91 -3.26 -4.95
N ALA A 29 2.78 -1.93 -4.90
CA ALA A 29 1.62 -1.23 -4.36
C ALA A 29 0.37 -1.49 -5.20
N GLU A 30 0.47 -1.37 -6.53
CA GLU A 30 -0.61 -1.68 -7.46
C GLU A 30 -1.11 -3.13 -7.28
N GLU A 31 -0.18 -4.08 -7.24
CA GLU A 31 -0.49 -5.50 -7.05
C GLU A 31 -1.09 -5.78 -5.67
N TRP A 32 -0.61 -5.08 -4.64
CA TRP A 32 -1.12 -5.20 -3.27
C TRP A 32 -2.56 -4.70 -3.17
N ILE A 33 -2.85 -3.51 -3.72
CA ILE A 33 -4.20 -2.94 -3.78
C ILE A 33 -5.16 -3.92 -4.48
N LYS A 34 -4.76 -4.48 -5.63
CA LYS A 34 -5.61 -5.39 -6.41
C LYS A 34 -5.85 -6.75 -5.75
N LYS A 35 -4.88 -7.28 -4.98
CA LYS A 35 -4.88 -8.70 -4.58
C LYS A 35 -4.89 -8.95 -3.08
N LYS A 36 -4.58 -7.96 -2.26
CA LYS A 36 -4.34 -8.11 -0.81
C LYS A 36 -5.08 -7.11 0.06
N LEU A 37 -5.45 -5.95 -0.47
CA LEU A 37 -6.27 -4.97 0.25
C LEU A 37 -7.70 -5.50 0.38
N ASP A 38 -8.06 -5.95 1.58
CA ASP A 38 -9.38 -6.48 1.89
C ASP A 38 -10.29 -5.36 2.43
N LEU A 39 -10.94 -4.64 1.53
CA LEU A 39 -11.84 -3.52 1.87
C LEU A 39 -12.98 -3.94 2.81
N GLN A 40 -13.47 -5.18 2.68
CA GLN A 40 -14.53 -5.70 3.55
C GLN A 40 -14.03 -5.85 4.99
N ALA A 41 -12.82 -6.39 5.19
CA ALA A 41 -12.20 -6.49 6.51
C ALA A 41 -11.88 -5.12 7.14
N LEU A 42 -11.72 -4.09 6.31
CA LEU A 42 -11.57 -2.69 6.73
C LEU A 42 -12.91 -1.99 7.03
N GLY A 43 -14.04 -2.67 6.80
CA GLY A 43 -15.37 -2.10 6.98
C GLY A 43 -15.76 -1.06 5.93
N VAL A 44 -15.04 -1.01 4.81
CA VAL A 44 -15.27 -0.15 3.66
C VAL A 44 -16.29 -0.82 2.74
N ARG A 45 -17.40 -0.15 2.45
CA ARG A 45 -18.57 -0.78 1.77
C ARG A 45 -18.71 -0.39 0.30
N ASP A 46 -18.43 0.86 -0.03
CA ASP A 46 -18.71 1.43 -1.35
C ASP A 46 -17.47 2.12 -1.92
N TYR A 47 -16.43 1.35 -2.22
CA TYR A 47 -15.19 1.88 -2.78
C TYR A 47 -14.73 1.07 -3.99
N ASN A 48 -14.26 1.78 -5.01
CA ASN A 48 -13.78 1.19 -6.24
C ASN A 48 -12.25 1.05 -6.19
N VAL A 49 -11.73 -0.13 -6.50
CA VAL A 49 -10.27 -0.40 -6.50
C VAL A 49 -9.57 0.52 -7.49
N GLU A 50 -10.20 0.77 -8.64
CA GLU A 50 -9.72 1.67 -9.69
C GLU A 50 -9.57 3.12 -9.21
N ASP A 51 -10.38 3.58 -8.26
CA ASP A 51 -10.26 4.94 -7.70
C ASP A 51 -9.01 5.03 -6.82
N ILE A 52 -8.76 4.00 -5.99
CA ILE A 52 -7.52 3.90 -5.18
C ILE A 52 -6.29 3.87 -6.07
N LEU A 53 -6.34 3.08 -7.15
CA LEU A 53 -5.23 3.00 -8.11
C LEU A 53 -5.00 4.35 -8.80
N THR A 54 -6.07 5.06 -9.16
CA THR A 54 -5.98 6.39 -9.77
C THR A 54 -5.34 7.40 -8.81
N ASP A 55 -5.65 7.33 -7.52
CA ASP A 55 -5.04 8.19 -6.52
C ASP A 55 -3.55 7.87 -6.36
N VAL A 56 -3.19 6.59 -6.18
CA VAL A 56 -1.79 6.15 -5.97
C VAL A 56 -0.91 6.32 -7.21
N ASP A 57 -1.49 6.32 -8.42
CA ASP A 57 -0.78 6.64 -9.66
C ASP A 57 -0.42 8.13 -9.79
N ARG A 58 -1.02 9.02 -8.97
CA ARG A 58 -0.60 10.43 -8.92
C ARG A 58 0.77 10.51 -8.25
N SER A 59 1.65 11.34 -8.81
CA SER A 59 3.03 11.45 -8.34
C SER A 59 3.17 11.79 -6.85
N GLU A 60 2.19 12.46 -6.25
CA GLU A 60 2.21 12.86 -4.84
C GLU A 60 1.79 11.73 -3.87
N GLU A 61 0.97 10.79 -4.33
CA GLU A 61 0.46 9.67 -3.51
C GLU A 61 1.16 8.33 -3.86
N SER A 62 2.00 8.34 -4.89
CA SER A 62 2.87 7.21 -5.22
C SER A 62 3.85 6.88 -4.08
N PRO A 63 4.32 5.63 -3.96
CA PRO A 63 5.30 5.23 -2.94
C PRO A 63 6.52 6.17 -2.85
N ALA A 64 6.53 7.04 -1.85
CA ALA A 64 7.59 7.99 -1.60
C ALA A 64 8.67 7.37 -0.71
N PRO A 65 9.96 7.39 -1.10
CA PRO A 65 11.03 6.88 -0.26
C PRO A 65 11.15 7.69 1.03
N LEU A 66 11.27 7.01 2.17
CA LEU A 66 11.46 7.69 3.46
C LEU A 66 12.95 8.02 3.68
N CYS A 67 13.21 9.24 4.14
CA CYS A 67 14.57 9.70 4.43
C CYS A 67 15.26 8.82 5.47
N ASP A 68 16.57 8.60 5.29
CA ASP A 68 17.44 7.81 6.17
C ASP A 68 17.06 6.33 6.35
N LEU A 69 16.07 5.83 5.62
CA LEU A 69 15.67 4.42 5.62
C LEU A 69 16.02 3.76 4.29
N THR A 70 16.59 2.56 4.36
CA THR A 70 16.84 1.74 3.17
C THR A 70 15.65 0.83 2.93
N ASN A 71 15.19 0.75 1.68
CA ASN A 71 14.11 -0.17 1.28
C ASN A 71 12.76 0.10 1.96
N VAL A 72 12.50 1.35 2.34
CA VAL A 72 11.25 1.76 2.97
C VAL A 72 10.63 2.94 2.20
N TRP A 73 9.34 2.82 1.93
CA TRP A 73 8.53 3.84 1.30
C TRP A 73 7.25 4.06 2.10
N CYS A 74 6.59 5.19 1.86
CA CYS A 74 5.29 5.53 2.38
C CYS A 74 4.37 5.91 1.22
N MET A 75 3.11 5.52 1.30
CA MET A 75 2.05 6.06 0.45
C MET A 75 0.80 6.32 1.28
N THR A 76 -0.06 7.18 0.77
CA THR A 76 -1.35 7.51 1.36
C THR A 76 -2.44 7.44 0.30
N PHE A 77 -3.68 7.23 0.74
CA PHE A 77 -4.88 7.39 -0.06
C PHE A 77 -6.08 7.49 0.88
N LEU A 78 -7.25 7.84 0.34
CA LEU A 78 -8.49 7.88 1.10
C LEU A 78 -9.27 6.58 0.93
N LEU A 79 -9.87 6.12 2.03
CA LEU A 79 -10.89 5.07 2.06
C LEU A 79 -12.06 5.58 2.90
N ASP A 80 -13.27 5.63 2.33
CA ASP A 80 -14.45 6.22 3.00
C ASP A 80 -14.14 7.59 3.66
N ASP A 81 -13.46 8.48 2.93
CA ASP A 81 -13.01 9.82 3.39
C ASP A 81 -12.00 9.83 4.57
N ASP A 82 -11.58 8.66 5.06
CA ASP A 82 -10.56 8.51 6.09
C ASP A 82 -9.18 8.22 5.47
N LEU A 83 -8.13 8.77 6.08
CA LEU A 83 -6.75 8.56 5.63
C LEU A 83 -6.30 7.13 5.90
N ALA A 84 -5.88 6.44 4.84
CA ALA A 84 -5.11 5.21 4.91
C ALA A 84 -3.62 5.54 4.77
N LEU A 85 -2.83 5.19 5.78
CA LEU A 85 -1.37 5.36 5.77
C LEU A 85 -0.71 4.00 5.56
N VAL A 86 0.16 3.90 4.56
CA VAL A 86 0.80 2.62 4.23
C VAL A 86 2.31 2.76 4.23
N ASN A 87 2.95 2.05 5.15
CA ASN A 87 4.40 1.83 5.11
C ASN A 87 4.70 0.58 4.28
N ILE A 88 5.62 0.72 3.32
CA ILE A 88 6.02 -0.33 2.39
C ILE A 88 7.48 -0.66 2.65
N ILE A 89 7.78 -1.91 2.99
CA ILE A 89 9.13 -2.38 3.30
C ILE A 89 9.52 -3.49 2.33
N LYS A 90 10.55 -3.24 1.51
CA LYS A 90 11.17 -4.31 0.73
C LYS A 90 12.00 -5.20 1.67
N THR A 91 11.69 -6.49 1.65
CA THR A 91 12.27 -7.52 2.52
C THR A 91 12.90 -8.63 1.68
N ASN A 92 13.88 -9.30 2.26
CA ASN A 92 14.47 -10.48 1.64
C ASN A 92 13.56 -11.70 1.88
N SER A 93 13.33 -12.50 0.84
CA SER A 93 12.76 -13.84 1.03
C SER A 93 13.78 -14.73 1.73
N ARG A 94 13.32 -15.54 2.69
CA ARG A 94 14.12 -16.59 3.33
C ARG A 94 14.46 -17.72 2.36
#